data_AF-A0A540WNK6-F1
#
_entry.id   AF-A0A540WNK6-F1
#
_cell.length_a   1.000
_cell.length_b   1.000
_cell.length_c   1.000
_cell.angle_alpha   90.00
_cell.angle_beta   90.00
_cell.angle_gamma   90.00
#
_symmetry.space_group_name_H-M   'P 1'
#
loop_
_entity.id
_entity.type
_entity.pdbx_description
1 polymer ?
#
loop_
_entity_poly.entity_id
_entity_poly.type
_entity_poly.pdbx_seq_one_letter_code
_entity_poly.pdbx_strand_id
1 'polypeptide(L)'
;MNLSTAMKSLTYTLLFLPMLCLAETRERFVLIVGNNTSATLGRPRLQFADDDAAKYDTVFRVLAPGAYVRVLTELDKDTARLFPEVRQRAEPPTLARLQEAFEDISRRVRENTRQGRESELYFLFAGHGDVEQGKGFLELSDGAFTSDALEEALSRIPVQRAHVVLDSCNSFFMLNPRKPGGRRYATPVDSAEAMGRRLQNVGVLLSTSAEAEVYEWSELQSGIFSHAVRSGLLGAADGDGDGAVSYEELAAFVETASHEVKNPAFRPHVFARGPSGDNQVHLMESGVANGAVLDVGETEPVRLVVRDAEGLRWIDSHSEAGHRVHLRLPQAIRGGSVERVLADGSSERFGLPAEQGTLSSLVSVERVLEARGITDPLRMLFAQPFGPQALADFRSAQAATPTPVYGISREDGERMGLLLGQLGRQQRQSRHVEGALRLTGGAALALAGGLNLRAGGYKAANWSYLGASALLLGAGTWSLLSSTEGEEVEAEYRRALLTQEDHASVVARTEERLRSIAVTEERNRFALKLTGAFVFATGAALTVWMEDAKPPLPENYGRALNRLAGPAFMIAGTGFLLDAFLQRSPAEHVLEAWRSDRAPREVPRMSISLLPEGGAMMGMSGQF
;
A
#
# COMPACT_ATOMS: atom_id res chain seq x y z
N MET A 1 -9.05 70.20 52.28
CA MET A 1 -10.01 69.51 51.38
C MET A 1 -9.83 70.06 49.97
N ASN A 2 -9.41 69.34 48.93
CA ASN A 2 -8.75 68.04 48.84
C ASN A 2 -8.00 67.97 47.50
N LEU A 3 -6.73 67.56 47.57
CA LEU A 3 -5.74 67.35 46.50
C LEU A 3 -6.04 66.10 45.64
N SER A 4 -7.30 65.72 45.41
CA SER A 4 -7.66 64.34 45.03
C SER A 4 -7.98 64.08 43.55
N THR A 5 -7.95 65.08 42.66
CA THR A 5 -8.59 64.92 41.32
C THR A 5 -7.66 65.10 40.12
N ALA A 6 -6.35 65.24 40.33
CA ALA A 6 -5.38 65.37 39.22
C ALA A 6 -4.46 64.15 39.03
N MET A 7 -4.56 63.11 39.87
CA MET A 7 -3.63 61.96 39.88
C MET A 7 -4.25 60.62 39.46
N LYS A 8 -5.46 60.60 38.89
CA LYS A 8 -6.14 59.35 38.46
C LYS A 8 -6.28 59.16 36.96
N SER A 9 -5.80 60.10 36.13
CA SER A 9 -5.89 60.00 34.67
C SER A 9 -4.60 59.55 33.98
N LEU A 10 -3.53 59.23 34.72
CA LEU A 10 -2.21 58.90 34.16
C LEU A 10 -1.78 57.43 34.35
N THR A 11 -2.62 56.59 34.98
CA THR A 11 -2.26 55.20 35.33
C THR A 11 -3.06 54.13 34.58
N TYR A 12 -3.94 54.52 33.65
CA TYR A 12 -4.74 53.57 32.84
C TYR A 12 -4.47 53.64 31.32
N THR A 13 -3.45 54.38 30.88
CA THR A 13 -3.10 54.52 29.44
C THR A 13 -1.80 53.78 29.07
N LEU A 14 -1.30 52.89 29.94
CA LEU A 14 -0.09 52.10 29.68
C LEU A 14 -0.32 50.58 29.68
N LEU A 15 -1.56 50.11 29.46
CA LEU A 15 -1.89 48.68 29.44
C LEU A 15 -2.77 48.26 28.26
N PHE A 16 -2.70 48.99 27.16
CA PHE A 16 -3.19 48.57 25.84
C PHE A 16 -2.13 48.89 24.78
N LEU A 17 -0.91 48.38 24.98
CA LEU A 17 -0.13 48.03 23.80
C LEU A 17 -0.93 46.89 23.14
N PRO A 18 -1.39 47.02 21.89
CA PRO A 18 -1.82 45.84 21.17
C PRO A 18 -0.60 44.92 21.18
N MET A 19 -0.76 43.76 21.81
CA MET A 19 0.07 42.61 21.54
C MET A 19 -0.17 42.36 20.05
N LEU A 20 0.61 43.02 19.20
CA LEU A 20 0.84 42.56 17.86
C LEU A 20 1.36 41.15 18.08
N CYS A 21 0.47 40.17 17.96
CA CYS A 21 0.86 38.84 17.54
C CYS A 21 1.58 39.08 16.21
N LEU A 22 2.89 39.34 16.29
CA LEU A 22 3.81 39.02 15.22
C LEU A 22 3.51 37.54 14.98
N ALA A 23 2.83 37.26 13.87
CA ALA A 23 2.71 35.90 13.38
C ALA A 23 4.12 35.31 13.49
N GLU A 24 4.26 34.28 14.32
CA GLU A 24 5.55 33.70 14.65
C GLU A 24 6.17 33.23 13.34
N THR A 25 7.19 33.95 12.88
CA THR A 25 7.80 33.71 11.57
C THR A 25 8.64 32.44 11.71
N ARG A 26 8.06 31.32 11.28
CA ARG A 26 8.73 30.02 11.28
C ARG A 26 9.78 29.99 10.17
N GLU A 27 11.00 29.65 10.54
CA GLU A 27 12.09 29.50 9.57
C GLU A 27 11.96 28.15 8.86
N ARG A 28 11.80 28.17 7.53
CA ARG A 28 11.59 26.95 6.75
C ARG A 28 12.88 26.48 6.11
N PHE A 29 13.28 25.26 6.43
CA PHE A 29 14.38 24.55 5.79
C PHE A 29 13.82 23.55 4.80
N VAL A 30 14.40 23.51 3.60
CA VAL A 30 13.92 22.69 2.49
C VAL A 30 15.09 21.88 1.94
N LEU A 31 14.93 20.57 1.91
CA LEU A 31 15.88 19.63 1.33
C LEU A 31 15.18 18.88 0.21
N ILE A 32 15.62 19.12 -1.01
CA ILE A 32 15.05 18.55 -2.23
C ILE A 32 16.05 17.59 -2.82
N VAL A 33 15.60 16.38 -3.14
CA VAL A 33 16.42 15.34 -3.75
C VAL A 33 15.74 14.85 -5.02
N GLY A 34 16.44 14.92 -6.14
CA GLY A 34 16.03 14.34 -7.42
C GLY A 34 17.08 13.36 -7.90
N ASN A 35 16.68 12.15 -8.27
CA ASN A 35 17.62 11.19 -8.85
C ASN A 35 16.99 10.41 -10.00
N ASN A 36 17.55 10.61 -11.20
CA ASN A 36 17.10 9.95 -12.41
C ASN A 36 17.64 8.52 -12.56
N THR A 37 18.73 8.21 -11.85
CA THR A 37 19.49 6.97 -12.06
C THR A 37 19.15 5.92 -11.01
N SER A 38 19.38 4.66 -11.37
CA SER A 38 19.23 3.54 -10.45
C SER A 38 20.57 2.83 -10.29
N ALA A 39 20.90 2.44 -9.06
CA ALA A 39 22.01 1.53 -8.80
C ALA A 39 21.66 0.07 -9.15
N THR A 40 20.37 -0.22 -9.33
CA THR A 40 19.84 -1.54 -9.65
C THR A 40 20.04 -1.86 -11.14
N LEU A 41 20.72 -2.98 -11.42
CA LEU A 41 20.99 -3.46 -12.78
C LEU A 41 19.69 -3.69 -13.57
N GLY A 42 19.58 -3.04 -14.74
CA GLY A 42 18.46 -3.23 -15.67
C GLY A 42 17.26 -2.31 -15.45
N ARG A 43 17.26 -1.47 -14.40
CA ARG A 43 16.21 -0.46 -14.20
C ARG A 43 16.43 0.72 -15.16
N PRO A 44 15.40 1.15 -15.92
CA PRO A 44 15.53 2.27 -16.84
C PRO A 44 15.77 3.57 -16.09
N ARG A 45 16.54 4.47 -16.70
CA ARG A 45 16.75 5.82 -16.18
C ARG A 45 15.47 6.65 -16.32
N LEU A 46 15.09 7.36 -15.26
CA LEU A 46 14.02 8.37 -15.27
C LEU A 46 14.45 9.62 -16.06
N GLN A 47 13.47 10.33 -16.59
CA GLN A 47 13.65 11.51 -17.44
C GLN A 47 13.49 12.81 -16.68
N PHE A 48 12.65 12.88 -15.64
CA PHE A 48 12.19 14.15 -15.06
C PHE A 48 12.33 14.26 -13.53
N ALA A 49 12.96 13.31 -12.84
CA ALA A 49 13.16 13.44 -11.39
C ALA A 49 14.07 14.64 -11.03
N ASP A 50 15.00 15.01 -11.91
CA ASP A 50 15.80 16.22 -11.81
C ASP A 50 15.02 17.50 -12.18
N ASP A 51 14.12 17.46 -13.18
CA ASP A 51 13.15 18.52 -13.46
C ASP A 51 12.24 18.78 -12.25
N ASP A 52 11.74 17.72 -11.63
CA ASP A 52 10.89 17.80 -10.44
C ASP A 52 11.63 18.46 -9.29
N ALA A 53 12.90 18.10 -9.06
CA ALA A 53 13.75 18.77 -8.07
C ALA A 53 13.95 20.27 -8.39
N ALA A 54 14.21 20.62 -9.64
CA ALA A 54 14.39 22.01 -10.07
C ALA A 54 13.09 22.85 -9.95
N LYS A 55 11.94 22.26 -10.27
CA LYS A 55 10.63 22.88 -10.09
C LYS A 55 10.28 23.04 -8.62
N TYR A 56 10.57 22.05 -7.77
CA TYR A 56 10.39 22.19 -6.33
C TYR A 56 11.27 23.29 -5.73
N ASP A 57 12.52 23.46 -6.18
CA ASP A 57 13.36 24.59 -5.75
C ASP A 57 12.66 25.93 -6.03
N THR A 58 12.10 26.06 -7.24
CA THR A 58 11.37 27.26 -7.65
C THR A 58 10.13 27.51 -6.79
N VAL A 59 9.32 26.47 -6.52
CA VAL A 59 8.13 26.56 -5.68
C VAL A 59 8.49 26.95 -4.24
N PHE A 60 9.47 26.27 -3.64
CA PHE A 60 9.82 26.48 -2.24
C PHE A 60 10.60 27.77 -1.97
N ARG A 61 11.17 28.40 -3.01
CA ARG A 61 11.70 29.78 -2.89
C ARG A 61 10.63 30.85 -2.67
N VAL A 62 9.34 30.54 -2.90
CA VAL A 62 8.22 31.39 -2.45
C VAL A 62 8.11 31.39 -0.92
N LEU A 63 8.50 30.28 -0.27
CA LEU A 63 8.28 29.99 1.15
C LEU A 63 9.49 30.17 2.04
N ALA A 64 10.68 29.97 1.50
CA ALA A 64 11.93 29.95 2.23
C ALA A 64 12.97 30.84 1.54
N PRO A 65 13.77 31.61 2.29
CA PRO A 65 14.96 32.23 1.75
C PRO A 65 15.86 31.18 1.08
N GLY A 66 16.46 31.51 -0.07
CA GLY A 66 17.30 30.57 -0.82
C GLY A 66 18.46 29.96 -0.02
N ALA A 67 18.90 30.62 1.06
CA ALA A 67 19.93 30.11 1.97
C ALA A 67 19.50 28.88 2.79
N TYR A 68 18.19 28.58 2.84
CA TYR A 68 17.61 27.44 3.54
C TYR A 68 17.06 26.36 2.61
N VAL A 69 17.24 26.53 1.29
CA VAL A 69 16.87 25.52 0.28
C VAL A 69 18.14 24.82 -0.21
N ARG A 70 18.25 23.51 0.04
CA ARG A 70 19.29 22.62 -0.48
C ARG A 70 18.69 21.75 -1.57
N VAL A 71 19.38 21.64 -2.71
CA VAL A 71 18.96 20.80 -3.83
C VAL A 71 20.06 19.80 -4.15
N LEU A 72 19.75 18.52 -4.04
CA LEU A 72 20.63 17.41 -4.37
C LEU A 72 20.08 16.72 -5.63
N THR A 73 20.67 17.00 -6.79
CA THR A 73 20.28 16.39 -8.07
C THR A 73 21.41 16.52 -9.10
N GLU A 74 21.48 15.56 -10.02
CA GLU A 74 22.31 15.65 -11.22
C GLU A 74 21.45 16.08 -12.42
N LEU A 75 21.45 17.38 -12.70
CA LEU A 75 20.68 17.94 -13.82
C LEU A 75 21.17 17.38 -15.16
N ASP A 76 20.24 16.95 -15.98
CA ASP A 76 20.52 16.64 -17.36
C ASP A 76 20.77 17.91 -18.20
N LYS A 77 21.06 17.73 -19.49
CA LYS A 77 21.44 18.85 -20.37
C LYS A 77 20.32 19.84 -20.64
N ASP A 78 19.07 19.37 -20.70
CA ASP A 78 17.93 20.20 -21.04
C ASP A 78 17.40 20.88 -19.76
N THR A 79 17.34 20.15 -18.64
CA THR A 79 17.00 20.70 -17.32
C THR A 79 18.01 21.75 -16.87
N ALA A 80 19.32 21.51 -17.09
CA ALA A 80 20.36 22.50 -16.81
C ALA A 80 20.28 23.76 -17.71
N ARG A 81 19.61 23.69 -18.87
CA ARG A 81 19.37 24.84 -19.75
C ARG A 81 18.16 25.65 -19.30
N LEU A 82 17.11 24.97 -18.85
CA LEU A 82 15.89 25.59 -18.32
C LEU A 82 16.11 26.23 -16.93
N PHE A 83 16.96 25.62 -16.10
CA PHE A 83 17.18 26.03 -14.71
C PHE A 83 18.64 26.42 -14.41
N PRO A 84 19.18 27.50 -15.04
CA PRO A 84 20.58 27.89 -14.86
C PRO A 84 20.93 28.30 -13.42
N GLU A 85 19.96 28.83 -12.66
CA GLU A 85 20.16 29.17 -11.24
C GLU A 85 20.28 27.92 -10.36
N VAL A 86 19.52 26.86 -10.65
CA VAL A 86 19.59 25.59 -9.92
C VAL A 86 20.91 24.89 -10.23
N ARG A 87 21.33 24.91 -11.51
CA ARG A 87 22.61 24.34 -11.96
C ARG A 87 23.82 24.82 -11.18
N GLN A 88 23.83 26.09 -10.75
CA GLN A 88 24.96 26.67 -10.01
C GLN A 88 25.05 26.17 -8.55
N ARG A 89 23.94 25.64 -8.01
CA ARG A 89 23.78 25.33 -6.58
C ARG A 89 23.52 23.85 -6.31
N ALA A 90 23.02 23.11 -7.31
CA ALA A 90 22.70 21.70 -7.19
C ALA A 90 23.98 20.90 -6.91
N GLU A 91 23.87 19.99 -5.95
CA GLU A 91 24.92 19.05 -5.57
C GLU A 91 24.50 17.63 -5.96
N PRO A 92 25.44 16.68 -6.13
CA PRO A 92 25.07 15.32 -6.55
C PRO A 92 24.23 14.61 -5.46
N PRO A 93 23.20 13.83 -5.83
CA PRO A 93 22.29 13.14 -4.92
C PRO A 93 22.94 11.88 -4.35
N THR A 94 23.99 12.05 -3.54
CA THR A 94 24.76 10.98 -2.91
C THR A 94 24.42 10.84 -1.42
N LEU A 95 24.63 9.66 -0.84
CA LEU A 95 24.45 9.41 0.59
C LEU A 95 25.25 10.39 1.44
N ALA A 96 26.51 10.64 1.08
CA ALA A 96 27.38 11.56 1.81
C ALA A 96 26.84 13.00 1.81
N ARG A 97 26.37 13.50 0.65
CA ARG A 97 25.79 14.86 0.55
C ARG A 97 24.45 14.97 1.24
N LEU A 98 23.64 13.92 1.19
CA LEU A 98 22.37 13.87 1.90
C LEU A 98 22.58 13.96 3.42
N GLN A 99 23.51 13.17 3.95
CA GLN A 99 23.88 13.21 5.37
C GLN A 99 24.41 14.59 5.78
N GLU A 100 25.33 15.16 4.99
CA GLU A 100 25.85 16.51 5.22
C GLU A 100 24.74 17.57 5.22
N ALA A 101 23.76 17.46 4.33
CA ALA A 101 22.62 18.37 4.27
C ALA A 101 21.74 18.27 5.53
N PHE A 102 21.40 17.05 5.98
CA PHE A 102 20.66 16.87 7.23
C PHE A 102 21.44 17.40 8.44
N GLU A 103 22.75 17.16 8.50
CA GLU A 103 23.61 17.68 9.58
C GLU A 103 23.67 19.21 9.60
N ASP A 104 23.81 19.84 8.43
CA ASP A 104 23.81 21.31 8.30
C ASP A 104 22.47 21.91 8.74
N ILE A 105 21.35 21.35 8.26
CA ILE A 105 20.01 21.76 8.65
C ILE A 105 19.84 21.59 10.16
N SER A 106 20.20 20.43 10.70
CA SER A 106 20.12 20.13 12.13
C SER A 106 20.89 21.16 12.98
N ARG A 107 22.08 21.58 12.51
CA ARG A 107 22.89 22.62 13.15
C ARG A 107 22.21 23.99 13.10
N ARG A 108 21.65 24.39 11.96
CA ARG A 108 20.95 25.68 11.80
C ARG A 108 19.65 25.76 12.59
N VAL A 109 18.86 24.69 12.59
CA VAL A 109 17.65 24.57 13.41
C VAL A 109 17.98 24.74 14.89
N ARG A 110 19.01 24.04 15.39
CA ARG A 110 19.46 24.21 16.80
C ARG A 110 19.85 25.65 17.12
N GLU A 111 20.47 26.35 16.17
CA GLU A 111 20.82 27.76 16.35
C GLU A 111 19.57 28.65 16.39
N ASN A 112 18.59 28.41 15.51
CA ASN A 112 17.29 29.08 15.55
C ASN A 112 16.57 28.85 16.89
N THR A 113 16.56 27.61 17.38
CA THR A 113 15.96 27.26 18.67
C THR A 113 16.61 28.03 19.82
N ARG A 114 17.95 28.15 19.83
CA ARG A 114 18.66 28.96 20.85
C ARG A 114 18.31 30.44 20.80
N GLN A 115 17.93 30.93 19.62
CA GLN A 115 17.50 32.31 19.39
C GLN A 115 15.98 32.48 19.61
N GLY A 116 15.28 31.45 20.09
CA GLY A 116 13.83 31.49 20.34
C GLY A 116 12.99 31.51 19.07
N ARG A 117 13.55 31.12 17.91
CA ARG A 117 12.81 31.00 16.65
C ARG A 117 12.31 29.57 16.45
N GLU A 118 11.10 29.45 15.93
CA GLU A 118 10.55 28.20 15.43
C GLU A 118 11.12 27.84 14.04
N SER A 119 11.14 26.56 13.70
CA SER A 119 11.65 26.06 12.44
C SER A 119 10.86 24.85 11.94
N GLU A 120 10.75 24.76 10.62
CA GLU A 120 10.11 23.66 9.91
C GLU A 120 11.07 23.03 8.93
N LEU A 121 10.91 21.73 8.69
CA LEU A 121 11.67 21.01 7.67
C LEU A 121 10.71 20.51 6.60
N TYR A 122 11.07 20.72 5.34
CA TYR A 122 10.49 20.03 4.19
C TYR A 122 11.55 19.13 3.58
N PHE A 123 11.27 17.82 3.53
CA PHE A 123 12.10 16.85 2.83
C PHE A 123 11.31 16.34 1.63
N LEU A 124 11.82 16.61 0.43
CA LEU A 124 11.22 16.23 -0.84
C LEU A 124 12.13 15.27 -1.58
N PHE A 125 11.56 14.19 -2.09
CA PHE A 125 12.28 13.22 -2.90
C PHE A 125 11.46 12.89 -4.15
N ALA A 126 12.10 12.94 -5.32
CA ALA A 126 11.60 12.40 -6.57
C ALA A 126 12.64 11.43 -7.15
N GLY A 127 12.21 10.22 -7.49
CA GLY A 127 13.09 9.22 -8.08
C GLY A 127 12.67 7.78 -7.82
N HIS A 128 13.61 6.86 -7.96
CA HIS A 128 13.34 5.46 -7.68
C HIS A 128 13.26 5.17 -6.18
N GLY A 129 12.29 4.33 -5.82
CA GLY A 129 12.18 3.69 -4.52
C GLY A 129 11.88 2.21 -4.70
N ASP A 130 12.24 1.40 -3.71
CA ASP A 130 11.93 -0.02 -3.69
C ASP A 130 11.89 -0.56 -2.25
N VAL A 131 11.61 -1.86 -2.11
CA VAL A 131 11.50 -2.57 -0.83
C VAL A 131 12.46 -3.74 -0.80
N GLU A 132 13.38 -3.74 0.17
CA GLU A 132 14.24 -4.89 0.43
C GLU A 132 13.94 -5.46 1.82
N GLN A 133 13.65 -6.78 1.89
CA GLN A 133 13.34 -7.47 3.15
C GLN A 133 12.22 -6.79 3.96
N GLY A 134 11.29 -6.12 3.27
CA GLY A 134 10.18 -5.41 3.88
C GLY A 134 10.52 -4.00 4.39
N LYS A 135 11.72 -3.50 4.17
CA LYS A 135 12.09 -2.11 4.44
C LYS A 135 12.14 -1.32 3.14
N GLY A 136 11.49 -0.17 3.12
CA GLY A 136 11.59 0.76 2.00
C GLY A 136 12.95 1.42 1.93
N PHE A 137 13.42 1.72 0.73
CA PHE A 137 14.56 2.60 0.50
C PHE A 137 14.33 3.48 -0.72
N LEU A 138 14.99 4.64 -0.69
CA LEU A 138 15.09 5.59 -1.81
C LEU A 138 16.44 5.41 -2.49
N GLU A 139 16.47 5.35 -3.81
CA GLU A 139 17.71 5.23 -4.56
C GLU A 139 18.38 6.58 -4.77
N LEU A 140 19.62 6.69 -4.32
CA LEU A 140 20.55 7.79 -4.57
C LEU A 140 21.55 7.37 -5.65
N SER A 141 22.36 8.30 -6.16
CA SER A 141 23.30 8.00 -7.25
C SER A 141 24.41 7.02 -6.86
N ASP A 142 24.69 6.86 -5.55
CA ASP A 142 25.74 6.01 -5.00
C ASP A 142 25.26 4.94 -4.01
N GLY A 143 23.95 4.80 -3.78
CA GLY A 143 23.42 3.78 -2.86
C GLY A 143 21.96 3.95 -2.45
N ALA A 144 21.52 3.13 -1.49
CA ALA A 144 20.16 3.14 -0.96
C ALA A 144 20.07 3.95 0.35
N PHE A 145 19.11 4.86 0.43
CA PHE A 145 18.74 5.57 1.66
C PHE A 145 17.49 4.95 2.28
N THR A 146 17.67 4.25 3.40
CA THR A 146 16.66 3.36 3.97
C THR A 146 15.66 4.09 4.88
N SER A 147 14.51 3.45 5.14
CA SER A 147 13.51 3.90 6.12
C SER A 147 14.12 4.27 7.48
N ASP A 148 15.02 3.42 7.99
CA ASP A 148 15.64 3.59 9.30
C ASP A 148 16.57 4.82 9.31
N ALA A 149 17.29 5.05 8.22
CA ALA A 149 18.17 6.21 8.08
C ALA A 149 17.39 7.53 7.98
N LEU A 150 16.23 7.53 7.32
CA LEU A 150 15.33 8.68 7.29
C LEU A 150 14.75 8.96 8.68
N GLU A 151 14.26 7.95 9.39
CA GLU A 151 13.76 8.09 10.77
C GLU A 151 14.84 8.63 11.71
N GLU A 152 16.06 8.10 11.61
CA GLU A 152 17.21 8.59 12.37
C GLU A 152 17.54 10.04 12.04
N ALA A 153 17.54 10.43 10.77
CA ALA A 153 17.80 11.80 10.34
C ALA A 153 16.74 12.77 10.88
N LEU A 154 15.46 12.44 10.72
CA LEU A 154 14.34 13.28 11.17
C LEU A 154 14.30 13.43 12.70
N SER A 155 14.55 12.35 13.45
CA SER A 155 14.55 12.38 14.92
C SER A 155 15.66 13.27 15.52
N ARG A 156 16.74 13.54 14.76
CA ARG A 156 17.86 14.39 15.18
C ARG A 156 17.67 15.88 14.90
N ILE A 157 16.60 16.27 14.20
CA ILE A 157 16.34 17.66 13.83
C ILE A 157 15.22 18.21 14.72
N PRO A 158 15.50 19.16 15.63
CA PRO A 158 14.51 19.64 16.60
C PRO A 158 13.58 20.69 15.99
N VAL A 159 12.82 20.32 14.95
CA VAL A 159 11.78 21.16 14.33
C VAL A 159 10.41 20.92 14.96
N GLN A 160 9.56 21.97 14.97
CA GLN A 160 8.16 21.85 15.40
C GLN A 160 7.36 20.97 14.45
N ARG A 161 7.65 21.06 13.14
CA ARG A 161 7.01 20.26 12.09
C ARG A 161 8.06 19.81 11.06
N ALA A 162 7.99 18.55 10.67
CA ALA A 162 8.69 18.03 9.49
C ALA A 162 7.66 17.53 8.47
N HIS A 163 7.75 17.99 7.23
CA HIS A 163 6.89 17.61 6.13
C HIS A 163 7.71 16.76 5.15
N VAL A 164 7.31 15.52 4.93
CA VAL A 164 8.00 14.57 4.05
C VAL A 164 7.13 14.31 2.82
N VAL A 165 7.63 14.65 1.64
CA VAL A 165 6.93 14.44 0.36
C VAL A 165 7.77 13.50 -0.51
N LEU A 166 7.25 12.30 -0.79
CA LEU A 166 7.99 11.29 -1.57
C LEU A 166 7.22 10.92 -2.84
N ASP A 167 7.80 11.23 -4.00
CA ASP A 167 7.39 10.76 -5.31
C ASP A 167 8.30 9.60 -5.76
N SER A 168 8.05 8.43 -5.20
CA SER A 168 8.76 7.20 -5.56
C SER A 168 7.87 5.99 -5.40
N CYS A 169 8.08 4.96 -6.23
CA CYS A 169 7.44 3.65 -6.05
C CYS A 169 7.68 3.15 -4.63
N ASN A 170 6.67 2.51 -4.03
CA ASN A 170 6.78 1.88 -2.72
C ASN A 170 7.20 2.83 -1.55
N SER A 171 7.08 4.15 -1.72
CA SER A 171 7.46 5.15 -0.71
C SER A 171 6.77 4.95 0.64
N PHE A 172 5.61 4.29 0.67
CA PHE A 172 4.91 3.88 1.88
C PHE A 172 5.79 3.07 2.86
N PHE A 173 6.66 2.21 2.35
CA PHE A 173 7.55 1.40 3.19
C PHE A 173 8.73 2.17 3.77
N MET A 174 8.92 3.44 3.39
CA MET A 174 9.86 4.35 4.08
C MET A 174 9.43 4.68 5.50
N LEU A 175 8.14 4.52 5.82
CA LEU A 175 7.58 4.86 7.13
C LEU A 175 7.12 3.64 7.94
N ASN A 176 6.80 2.54 7.25
CA ASN A 176 6.26 1.35 7.89
C ASN A 176 7.00 0.08 7.44
N PRO A 177 8.23 -0.14 7.92
CA PRO A 177 8.99 -1.36 7.61
C PRO A 177 8.26 -2.60 8.15
N ARG A 178 8.16 -3.64 7.32
CA ARG A 178 7.50 -4.91 7.68
C ARG A 178 8.23 -5.57 8.85
N LYS A 179 7.48 -6.01 9.87
CA LYS A 179 8.04 -6.88 10.91
C LYS A 179 8.32 -8.28 10.33
N PRO A 180 9.44 -8.94 10.70
CA PRO A 180 9.68 -10.33 10.34
C PRO A 180 8.47 -11.21 10.71
N GLY A 181 7.89 -11.90 9.73
CA GLY A 181 6.70 -12.74 9.91
C GLY A 181 5.34 -12.02 9.94
N GLY A 182 5.29 -10.69 9.76
CA GLY A 182 4.09 -9.86 9.72
C GLY A 182 3.32 -9.88 8.38
N ARG A 183 2.24 -9.08 8.28
CA ARG A 183 1.45 -8.90 7.04
C ARG A 183 2.31 -8.25 5.94
N ARG A 184 2.03 -8.57 4.67
CA ARG A 184 2.77 -8.00 3.51
C ARG A 184 2.31 -6.62 3.08
N TYR A 185 1.11 -6.26 3.52
CA TYR A 185 0.53 -4.96 3.34
C TYR A 185 0.47 -4.23 4.68
N ALA A 186 0.33 -2.92 4.62
CA ALA A 186 -0.07 -2.15 5.79
C ALA A 186 -1.26 -1.24 5.47
N THR A 187 -2.00 -0.95 6.52
CA THR A 187 -3.12 -0.01 6.47
C THR A 187 -2.67 1.38 6.95
N PRO A 188 -3.42 2.45 6.62
CA PRO A 188 -3.33 3.74 7.26
C PRO A 188 -3.23 3.67 8.79
N VAL A 189 -4.01 2.77 9.42
CA VAL A 189 -4.03 2.60 10.89
C VAL A 189 -2.70 2.02 11.39
N ASP A 190 -2.20 0.97 10.74
CA ASP A 190 -0.90 0.37 11.09
C ASP A 190 0.24 1.40 11.01
N SER A 191 0.17 2.28 10.01
CA SER A 191 1.17 3.33 9.76
C SER A 191 1.02 4.50 10.74
N ALA A 192 -0.21 4.89 11.05
CA ALA A 192 -0.51 5.92 12.04
C ALA A 192 -0.05 5.52 13.45
N GLU A 193 -0.22 4.26 13.84
CA GLU A 193 0.26 3.74 15.13
C GLU A 193 1.79 3.63 15.18
N ALA A 194 2.43 3.13 14.12
CA ALA A 194 3.88 2.96 14.09
C ALA A 194 4.62 4.31 14.09
N MET A 195 4.17 5.25 13.25
CA MET A 195 4.78 6.57 13.10
C MET A 195 4.39 7.51 14.23
N GLY A 196 3.13 7.52 14.67
CA GLY A 196 2.64 8.37 15.77
C GLY A 196 3.30 8.08 17.12
N ARG A 197 3.95 6.93 17.31
CA ARG A 197 4.75 6.64 18.51
C ARG A 197 6.18 7.15 18.44
N ARG A 198 6.77 7.28 17.24
CA ARG A 198 8.21 7.58 17.07
C ARG A 198 8.48 8.98 16.50
N LEU A 199 7.60 9.48 15.65
CA LEU A 199 7.76 10.71 14.86
C LEU A 199 6.47 11.54 14.90
N GLN A 200 6.08 12.03 16.09
CA GLN A 200 4.83 12.78 16.26
C GLN A 200 4.80 14.11 15.48
N ASN A 201 5.93 14.80 15.36
CA ASN A 201 6.04 16.06 14.63
C ASN A 201 6.17 15.90 13.11
N VAL A 202 6.13 14.67 12.58
CA VAL A 202 6.30 14.40 11.15
C VAL A 202 4.94 14.16 10.48
N GLY A 203 4.69 14.94 9.43
CA GLY A 203 3.63 14.71 8.47
C GLY A 203 4.21 14.27 7.12
N VAL A 204 3.45 13.46 6.40
CA VAL A 204 3.90 12.74 5.20
C VAL A 204 2.85 12.82 4.10
N LEU A 205 3.33 12.98 2.87
CA LEU A 205 2.55 12.91 1.64
C LEU A 205 3.29 12.01 0.66
N LEU A 206 2.74 10.84 0.39
CA LEU A 206 3.43 9.78 -0.33
C LEU A 206 2.66 9.38 -1.58
N SER A 207 3.38 9.22 -2.70
CA SER A 207 2.90 8.48 -3.86
C SER A 207 3.05 6.98 -3.59
N THR A 208 1.93 6.28 -3.33
CA THR A 208 1.92 4.87 -2.90
C THR A 208 1.66 3.87 -4.01
N SER A 209 1.63 4.32 -5.27
CA SER A 209 1.53 3.42 -6.42
C SER A 209 2.69 2.42 -6.38
N ALA A 210 2.35 1.13 -6.22
CA ALA A 210 3.31 0.03 -6.08
C ALA A 210 3.86 -0.47 -7.43
N GLU A 211 3.48 0.18 -8.53
CA GLU A 211 3.93 -0.20 -9.87
C GLU A 211 5.29 0.44 -10.17
N ALA A 212 6.21 -0.37 -10.69
CA ALA A 212 7.61 -0.02 -10.90
C ALA A 212 7.85 1.04 -11.99
N GLU A 213 6.81 1.43 -12.73
CA GLU A 213 6.88 2.46 -13.75
C GLU A 213 6.34 3.78 -13.17
N VAL A 214 7.26 4.63 -12.71
CA VAL A 214 6.97 6.04 -12.50
C VAL A 214 6.65 6.60 -13.88
N TYR A 215 5.36 6.72 -14.21
CA TYR A 215 4.94 7.21 -15.51
C TYR A 215 5.16 8.72 -15.58
N GLU A 216 6.28 9.07 -16.20
CA GLU A 216 6.71 10.42 -16.52
C GLU A 216 6.06 10.91 -17.82
N TRP A 217 5.55 12.13 -17.82
CA TRP A 217 4.86 12.70 -18.99
C TRP A 217 5.68 13.82 -19.59
N SER A 218 6.09 13.66 -20.85
CA SER A 218 6.94 14.60 -21.58
C SER A 218 6.39 16.03 -21.62
N GLU A 219 5.08 16.17 -21.68
CA GLU A 219 4.38 17.46 -21.77
C GLU A 219 4.28 18.17 -20.43
N LEU A 220 4.37 17.44 -19.31
CA LEU A 220 4.49 18.02 -17.96
C LEU A 220 5.95 18.20 -17.55
N GLN A 221 6.87 17.45 -18.18
CA GLN A 221 8.27 17.28 -17.76
C GLN A 221 8.35 16.99 -16.25
N SER A 222 7.54 16.04 -15.79
CA SER A 222 7.26 15.76 -14.39
C SER A 222 6.49 14.44 -14.24
N GLY A 223 6.57 13.81 -13.08
CA GLY A 223 5.55 12.84 -12.63
C GLY A 223 4.19 13.51 -12.39
N ILE A 224 3.07 12.78 -12.58
CA ILE A 224 1.71 13.32 -12.36
C ILE A 224 1.53 13.77 -10.90
N PHE A 225 2.00 12.96 -9.95
CA PHE A 225 1.94 13.28 -8.52
C PHE A 225 2.70 14.58 -8.21
N SER A 226 3.98 14.67 -8.60
CA SER A 226 4.79 15.87 -8.39
C SER A 226 4.17 17.13 -8.99
N HIS A 227 3.59 17.05 -10.19
CA HIS A 227 2.92 18.20 -10.83
C HIS A 227 1.66 18.64 -10.09
N ALA A 228 0.80 17.69 -9.73
CA ALA A 228 -0.43 17.97 -8.99
C ALA A 228 -0.12 18.52 -7.59
N VAL A 229 0.87 17.95 -6.89
CA VAL A 229 1.32 18.46 -5.58
C VAL A 229 1.83 19.89 -5.69
N ARG A 230 2.68 20.21 -6.66
CA ARG A 230 3.16 21.59 -6.85
C ARG A 230 2.03 22.55 -7.19
N SER A 231 1.13 22.18 -8.10
CA SER A 231 -0.04 22.99 -8.45
C SER A 231 -0.91 23.26 -7.22
N GLY A 232 -1.15 22.22 -6.41
CA GLY A 232 -1.90 22.29 -5.16
C GLY A 232 -1.24 23.20 -4.12
N LEU A 233 0.07 23.04 -3.85
CA LEU A 233 0.84 23.90 -2.94
C LEU A 233 0.86 25.36 -3.38
N LEU A 234 0.79 25.62 -4.69
CA LEU A 234 0.66 26.98 -5.23
C LEU A 234 -0.77 27.53 -5.12
N GLY A 235 -1.69 26.83 -4.45
CA GLY A 235 -3.02 27.31 -4.07
C GLY A 235 -4.17 26.65 -4.82
N ALA A 236 -3.92 25.82 -5.83
CA ALA A 236 -5.00 25.15 -6.56
C ALA A 236 -5.77 24.12 -5.71
N ALA A 237 -5.18 23.68 -4.59
CA ALA A 237 -5.78 22.72 -3.66
C ALA A 237 -6.47 23.38 -2.47
N ASP A 238 -6.53 24.72 -2.37
CA ASP A 238 -7.26 25.43 -1.31
C ASP A 238 -8.77 25.25 -1.56
N GLY A 239 -9.33 24.20 -0.97
CA GLY A 239 -10.67 23.69 -1.25
C GLY A 239 -11.71 24.31 -0.32
N ASP A 240 -11.32 24.67 0.90
CA ASP A 240 -12.20 25.34 1.85
C ASP A 240 -12.09 26.88 1.84
N GLY A 241 -11.09 27.43 1.15
CA GLY A 241 -10.91 28.87 0.93
C GLY A 241 -10.29 29.60 2.10
N ASP A 242 -9.61 28.91 3.02
CA ASP A 242 -8.96 29.52 4.18
C ASP A 242 -7.59 30.16 3.85
N GLY A 243 -7.13 30.01 2.59
CA GLY A 243 -5.86 30.54 2.12
C GLY A 243 -4.68 29.64 2.45
N ALA A 244 -4.87 28.48 3.05
CA ALA A 244 -3.86 27.48 3.31
C ALA A 244 -4.12 26.24 2.44
N VAL A 245 -3.21 25.27 2.53
CA VAL A 245 -3.42 23.95 1.93
C VAL A 245 -3.05 22.92 2.98
N SER A 246 -4.04 22.16 3.41
CA SER A 246 -3.91 21.04 4.35
C SER A 246 -3.47 19.73 3.67
N TYR A 247 -3.11 18.72 4.46
CA TYR A 247 -2.82 17.38 3.93
C TYR A 247 -4.06 16.73 3.32
N GLU A 248 -5.23 16.94 3.91
CA GLU A 248 -6.50 16.42 3.40
C GLU A 248 -6.83 17.02 2.03
N GLU A 249 -6.78 18.34 1.93
CA GLU A 249 -7.06 19.04 0.67
C GLU A 249 -6.12 18.66 -0.45
N LEU A 250 -4.82 18.55 -0.15
CA LEU A 250 -3.85 18.16 -1.15
C LEU A 250 -4.05 16.71 -1.61
N ALA A 251 -4.44 15.80 -0.70
CA ALA A 251 -4.80 14.43 -1.07
C ALA A 251 -6.04 14.39 -1.96
N ALA A 252 -7.09 15.11 -1.57
CA ALA A 252 -8.34 15.23 -2.33
C ALA A 252 -8.06 15.83 -3.72
N PHE A 253 -7.26 16.88 -3.79
CA PHE A 253 -6.90 17.56 -5.04
C PHE A 253 -6.20 16.62 -6.03
N VAL A 254 -5.20 15.85 -5.56
CA VAL A 254 -4.47 14.90 -6.42
C VAL A 254 -5.39 13.77 -6.91
N GLU A 255 -6.29 13.28 -6.05
CA GLU A 255 -7.27 12.25 -6.41
C GLU A 255 -8.26 12.78 -7.46
N THR A 256 -8.85 13.96 -7.23
CA THR A 256 -9.77 14.62 -8.18
C THR A 256 -9.06 14.94 -9.50
N ALA A 257 -7.82 15.43 -9.46
CA ALA A 257 -7.04 15.78 -10.65
C ALA A 257 -6.76 14.57 -11.55
N SER A 258 -6.68 13.36 -11.00
CA SER A 258 -6.38 12.15 -11.75
C SER A 258 -7.60 11.24 -11.98
N HIS A 259 -8.78 11.62 -11.48
CA HIS A 259 -9.98 10.79 -11.48
C HIS A 259 -10.40 10.29 -12.88
N GLU A 260 -10.32 11.14 -13.91
CA GLU A 260 -10.74 10.78 -15.27
C GLU A 260 -9.68 10.00 -16.07
N VAL A 261 -8.49 9.77 -15.51
CA VAL A 261 -7.44 9.00 -16.19
C VAL A 261 -7.90 7.55 -16.35
N LYS A 262 -8.20 7.10 -17.55
CA LYS A 262 -8.83 5.79 -17.80
C LYS A 262 -8.09 4.58 -17.23
N ASN A 263 -6.76 4.60 -17.26
CA ASN A 263 -5.95 3.49 -16.74
C ASN A 263 -5.65 3.74 -15.24
N PRO A 264 -6.15 2.89 -14.32
CA PRO A 264 -5.88 3.04 -12.88
C PRO A 264 -4.38 3.01 -12.54
N ALA A 265 -3.56 2.29 -13.32
CA ALA A 265 -2.11 2.26 -13.18
C ALA A 265 -1.45 3.65 -13.29
N PHE A 266 -2.09 4.58 -14.01
CA PHE A 266 -1.59 5.95 -14.21
C PHE A 266 -2.15 6.92 -13.18
N ARG A 267 -3.02 6.48 -12.26
CA ARG A 267 -3.55 7.31 -11.18
C ARG A 267 -2.61 7.20 -9.97
N PRO A 268 -2.06 8.31 -9.47
CA PRO A 268 -1.30 8.27 -8.23
C PRO A 268 -2.22 7.91 -7.06
N HIS A 269 -1.87 6.86 -6.32
CA HIS A 269 -2.46 6.64 -5.00
C HIS A 269 -1.74 7.51 -3.99
N VAL A 270 -2.48 8.32 -3.24
CA VAL A 270 -1.90 9.22 -2.25
C VAL A 270 -2.13 8.67 -0.85
N PHE A 271 -1.05 8.60 -0.08
CA PHE A 271 -1.14 8.48 1.37
C PHE A 271 -0.74 9.81 2.00
N ALA A 272 -1.71 10.47 2.63
CA ALA A 272 -1.51 11.71 3.35
C ALA A 272 -1.77 11.51 4.84
N ARG A 273 -0.81 11.94 5.66
CA ARG A 273 -0.98 11.98 7.10
C ARG A 273 -0.23 13.17 7.69
N GLY A 274 -0.93 14.14 8.27
CA GLY A 274 -0.26 15.26 8.91
C GLY A 274 0.42 14.89 10.25
N PRO A 275 1.20 15.82 10.83
CA PRO A 275 1.80 15.65 12.15
C PRO A 275 0.77 15.24 13.20
N SER A 276 1.15 14.37 14.13
CA SER A 276 0.28 13.78 15.16
C SER A 276 -0.94 13.03 14.63
N GLY A 277 -1.03 12.81 13.30
CA GLY A 277 -2.18 12.18 12.65
C GLY A 277 -3.29 13.15 12.28
N ASP A 278 -3.04 14.45 12.39
CA ASP A 278 -4.01 15.49 12.04
C ASP A 278 -3.82 15.95 10.59
N ASN A 279 -4.76 15.57 9.72
CA ASN A 279 -4.72 15.90 8.29
C ASN A 279 -5.15 17.35 7.99
N GLN A 280 -5.67 18.08 8.98
CA GLN A 280 -6.01 19.50 8.83
C GLN A 280 -4.78 20.40 8.98
N VAL A 281 -3.63 19.86 9.42
CA VAL A 281 -2.41 20.66 9.55
C VAL A 281 -1.98 21.19 8.17
N HIS A 282 -1.69 22.49 8.10
CA HIS A 282 -1.29 23.13 6.86
C HIS A 282 0.12 22.71 6.43
N LEU A 283 0.26 22.29 5.17
CA LEU A 283 1.52 22.12 4.45
C LEU A 283 2.04 23.46 3.92
N MET A 284 1.11 24.35 3.56
CA MET A 284 1.35 25.65 2.95
C MET A 284 0.40 26.68 3.56
N GLU A 285 0.88 27.86 3.94
CA GLU A 285 0.07 28.94 4.52
C GLU A 285 0.21 30.25 3.70
N SER A 286 -0.88 31.01 3.54
CA SER A 286 -0.92 32.27 2.77
C SER A 286 -0.03 33.39 3.28
N GLY A 287 0.23 33.45 4.59
CA GLY A 287 0.85 34.62 5.21
C GLY A 287 2.32 34.88 4.86
N VAL A 288 2.98 34.02 4.08
CA VAL A 288 4.45 34.01 3.97
C VAL A 288 4.99 34.09 2.54
N ALA A 289 4.17 34.40 1.54
CA ALA A 289 4.57 34.25 0.14
C ALA A 289 5.33 35.46 -0.42
N ASN A 290 6.60 35.25 -0.78
CA ASN A 290 7.29 36.07 -1.79
C ASN A 290 6.79 35.65 -3.18
N GLY A 291 5.89 36.40 -3.79
CA GLY A 291 5.37 36.05 -5.13
C GLY A 291 4.22 36.92 -5.57
N ALA A 292 3.84 36.79 -6.84
CA ALA A 292 2.61 37.40 -7.32
C ALA A 292 1.40 36.50 -7.00
N VAL A 293 0.20 37.06 -6.90
CA VAL A 293 -1.04 36.29 -6.65
C VAL A 293 -2.03 36.55 -7.78
N LEU A 294 -2.54 35.46 -8.37
CA LEU A 294 -3.65 35.46 -9.29
C LEU A 294 -4.92 35.02 -8.57
N ASP A 295 -5.87 35.93 -8.46
CA ASP A 295 -7.19 35.71 -7.87
C ASP A 295 -8.17 35.21 -8.93
N VAL A 296 -8.74 34.03 -8.69
CA VAL A 296 -9.66 33.34 -9.58
C VAL A 296 -10.98 33.18 -8.86
N GLY A 297 -12.02 33.89 -9.29
CA GLY A 297 -13.35 33.87 -8.67
C GLY A 297 -14.44 33.94 -9.72
N GLU A 298 -14.44 32.98 -10.64
CA GLU A 298 -15.38 32.94 -11.76
C GLU A 298 -16.71 32.31 -11.34
N THR A 299 -17.82 32.76 -11.93
CA THR A 299 -19.16 32.24 -11.60
C THR A 299 -19.41 30.84 -12.18
N GLU A 300 -18.68 30.47 -13.21
CA GLU A 300 -18.71 29.16 -13.86
C GLU A 300 -17.43 28.41 -13.54
N PRO A 301 -17.41 27.07 -13.60
CA PRO A 301 -16.19 26.31 -13.43
C PRO A 301 -15.12 26.77 -14.43
N VAL A 302 -13.90 26.95 -13.95
CA VAL A 302 -12.81 27.50 -14.77
C VAL A 302 -11.57 26.63 -14.68
N ARG A 303 -11.13 26.15 -15.83
CA ARG A 303 -9.87 25.42 -15.98
C ARG A 303 -8.78 26.35 -16.47
N LEU A 304 -7.68 26.43 -15.72
CA LEU A 304 -6.53 27.28 -15.99
C LEU A 304 -5.26 26.45 -16.15
N VAL A 305 -4.42 26.89 -17.07
CA VAL A 305 -3.05 26.39 -17.25
C VAL A 305 -2.10 27.57 -17.18
N VAL A 306 -1.19 27.56 -16.21
CA VAL A 306 -0.17 28.61 -16.04
C VAL A 306 1.15 28.13 -16.63
N ARG A 307 1.74 28.95 -17.48
CA ARG A 307 3.03 28.71 -18.12
C ARG A 307 4.00 29.88 -17.91
N ASP A 308 5.29 29.60 -17.87
CA ASP A 308 6.31 30.65 -17.92
C ASP A 308 6.55 31.17 -19.36
N ALA A 309 7.57 32.01 -19.54
CA ALA A 309 7.92 32.60 -20.82
C ALA A 309 8.48 31.57 -21.81
N GLU A 310 9.12 30.52 -21.30
CA GLU A 310 9.68 29.40 -22.05
C GLU A 310 8.60 28.36 -22.43
N GLY A 311 7.39 28.50 -21.90
CA GLY A 311 6.24 27.65 -22.20
C GLY A 311 6.11 26.44 -21.26
N LEU A 312 6.95 26.33 -20.23
CA LEU A 312 6.89 25.28 -19.22
C LEU A 312 5.60 25.41 -18.41
N ARG A 313 4.93 24.29 -18.18
CA ARG A 313 3.67 24.23 -17.44
C ARG A 313 3.93 24.15 -15.94
N TRP A 314 3.39 25.09 -15.17
CA TRP A 314 3.67 25.23 -13.73
C TRP A 314 2.48 24.96 -12.83
N ILE A 315 1.29 25.43 -13.22
CA ILE A 315 0.07 25.26 -12.43
C ILE A 315 -1.02 24.76 -13.36
N ASP A 316 -1.69 23.71 -12.92
CA ASP A 316 -3.00 23.32 -13.41
C ASP A 316 -4.04 23.46 -12.32
N SER A 317 -5.13 24.14 -12.64
CA SER A 317 -6.28 24.24 -11.74
C SER A 317 -7.56 24.10 -12.53
N HIS A 318 -8.55 23.49 -11.91
CA HIS A 318 -9.92 23.51 -12.39
C HIS A 318 -10.79 23.82 -11.18
N SER A 319 -11.25 25.06 -11.07
CA SER A 319 -11.99 25.53 -9.91
C SER A 319 -13.48 25.31 -10.10
N GLU A 320 -14.19 24.96 -9.02
CA GLU A 320 -15.65 24.91 -8.98
C GLU A 320 -16.30 26.27 -9.24
N ALA A 321 -17.55 26.24 -9.72
CA ALA A 321 -18.35 27.43 -9.97
C ALA A 321 -18.50 28.28 -8.69
N GLY A 322 -18.09 29.55 -8.74
CA GLY A 322 -18.19 30.48 -7.62
C GLY A 322 -17.17 30.23 -6.49
N HIS A 323 -16.32 29.21 -6.60
CA HIS A 323 -15.21 29.01 -5.66
C HIS A 323 -14.08 29.97 -5.98
N ARG A 324 -13.56 30.65 -4.94
CA ARG A 324 -12.46 31.60 -5.09
C ARG A 324 -11.15 30.92 -4.75
N VAL A 325 -10.22 30.92 -5.70
CA VAL A 325 -8.90 30.30 -5.58
C VAL A 325 -7.80 31.34 -5.73
N HIS A 326 -6.79 31.27 -4.87
CA HIS A 326 -5.62 32.15 -4.89
C HIS A 326 -4.40 31.40 -5.39
N LEU A 327 -4.05 31.59 -6.66
CA LEU A 327 -2.87 30.97 -7.27
C LEU A 327 -1.63 31.82 -7.02
N ARG A 328 -0.63 31.26 -6.34
CA ARG A 328 0.67 31.87 -6.07
C ARG A 328 1.59 31.66 -7.26
N LEU A 329 2.18 32.73 -7.73
CA LEU A 329 3.05 32.76 -8.90
C LEU A 329 4.50 33.01 -8.45
N PRO A 330 5.39 32.00 -8.50
CA PRO A 330 6.81 32.18 -8.21
C PRO A 330 7.44 33.29 -9.06
N GLN A 331 8.47 33.96 -8.55
CA GLN A 331 9.14 35.04 -9.31
C GLN A 331 9.71 34.54 -10.65
N ALA A 332 10.14 33.29 -10.71
CA ALA A 332 10.72 32.68 -11.92
C ALA A 332 9.73 32.60 -13.09
N ILE A 333 8.41 32.60 -12.83
CA ILE A 333 7.39 32.48 -13.88
C ILE A 333 6.81 33.83 -14.31
N ARG A 334 7.35 34.94 -13.79
CA ARG A 334 6.94 36.29 -14.18
C ARG A 334 7.15 36.51 -15.68
N GLY A 335 6.22 37.20 -16.32
CA GLY A 335 6.22 37.39 -17.78
C GLY A 335 5.69 36.19 -18.56
N GLY A 336 5.30 35.11 -17.88
CA GLY A 336 4.55 34.01 -18.45
C GLY A 336 3.09 34.36 -18.75
N SER A 337 2.29 33.31 -18.95
CA SER A 337 0.89 33.42 -19.35
C SER A 337 -0.02 32.47 -18.57
N VAL A 338 -1.28 32.86 -18.44
CA VAL A 338 -2.37 31.97 -18.01
C VAL A 338 -3.31 31.70 -19.19
N GLU A 339 -3.62 30.43 -19.41
CA GLU A 339 -4.54 29.95 -20.44
C GLU A 339 -5.84 29.49 -19.77
N ARG A 340 -6.96 30.11 -20.12
CA ARG A 340 -8.30 29.65 -19.74
C ARG A 340 -8.78 28.65 -20.78
N VAL A 341 -8.99 27.40 -20.37
CA VAL A 341 -9.52 26.34 -21.23
C VAL A 341 -11.05 26.43 -21.26
N LEU A 342 -11.61 26.56 -22.46
CA LEU A 342 -13.05 26.64 -22.71
C LEU A 342 -13.65 25.25 -22.92
N ALA A 343 -14.97 25.15 -22.78
CA ALA A 343 -15.71 23.88 -22.91
C ALA A 343 -15.61 23.25 -24.31
N ASP A 344 -15.37 24.04 -25.36
CA ASP A 344 -15.16 23.57 -26.72
C ASP A 344 -13.72 23.07 -26.98
N GLY A 345 -12.85 23.13 -25.96
CA GLY A 345 -11.45 22.76 -26.01
C GLY A 345 -10.52 23.85 -26.56
N SER A 346 -11.04 25.02 -26.93
CA SER A 346 -10.19 26.18 -27.26
C SER A 346 -9.69 26.86 -25.98
N SER A 347 -8.65 27.70 -26.10
CA SER A 347 -8.07 28.40 -24.95
C SER A 347 -7.92 29.89 -25.20
N GLU A 348 -8.22 30.69 -24.17
CA GLU A 348 -7.95 32.13 -24.14
C GLU A 348 -6.68 32.39 -23.33
N ARG A 349 -5.73 33.15 -23.89
CA ARG A 349 -4.43 33.39 -23.25
C ARG A 349 -4.33 34.81 -22.73
N PHE A 350 -3.85 34.95 -21.49
CA PHE A 350 -3.65 36.21 -20.79
C PHE A 350 -2.22 36.30 -20.24
N GLY A 351 -1.69 37.51 -20.12
CA GLY A 351 -0.40 37.73 -19.44
C GLY A 351 -0.53 37.60 -17.92
N LEU A 352 0.48 37.04 -17.25
CA LEU A 352 0.49 36.94 -15.79
C LEU A 352 0.67 38.32 -15.12
N PRO A 353 0.01 38.57 -13.97
CA PRO A 353 0.19 39.81 -13.22
C PRO A 353 1.60 39.91 -12.61
N ALA A 354 2.10 41.13 -12.45
CA ALA A 354 3.41 41.38 -11.86
C ALA A 354 3.43 41.21 -10.33
N GLU A 355 2.33 41.56 -9.65
CA GLU A 355 2.19 41.51 -8.19
C GLU A 355 0.87 40.89 -7.75
N GLN A 356 -0.26 41.55 -7.99
CA GLN A 356 -1.58 40.96 -7.75
C GLN A 356 -2.49 41.24 -8.93
N GLY A 357 -3.33 40.29 -9.28
CA GLY A 357 -4.31 40.47 -10.35
C GLY A 357 -5.48 39.51 -10.22
N THR A 358 -6.63 39.92 -10.75
CA THR A 358 -7.81 39.05 -10.87
C THR A 358 -7.90 38.58 -12.32
N LEU A 359 -8.26 37.31 -12.54
CA LEU A 359 -8.35 36.72 -13.88
C LEU A 359 -9.16 37.60 -14.87
N SER A 360 -10.31 38.11 -14.44
CA SER A 360 -11.20 38.97 -15.23
C SER A 360 -10.61 40.33 -15.62
N SER A 361 -9.54 40.77 -14.95
CA SER A 361 -8.85 42.04 -15.21
C SER A 361 -7.61 41.88 -16.11
N LEU A 362 -7.22 40.66 -16.45
CA LEU A 362 -6.01 40.41 -17.22
C LEU A 362 -6.18 40.78 -18.69
N VAL A 363 -5.08 41.26 -19.29
CA VAL A 363 -5.04 41.62 -20.71
C VAL A 363 -4.92 40.36 -21.55
N SER A 364 -5.86 40.15 -22.49
CA SER A 364 -5.80 39.06 -23.46
C SER A 364 -4.68 39.30 -24.46
N VAL A 365 -3.84 38.29 -24.70
CA VAL A 365 -2.63 38.42 -25.52
C VAL A 365 -2.87 37.93 -26.95
N GLU A 366 -3.63 36.84 -27.16
CA GLU A 366 -4.20 36.39 -28.45
C GLU A 366 -5.03 35.12 -28.20
N ARG A 367 -6.04 34.80 -29.04
CA ARG A 367 -6.67 33.46 -29.03
C ARG A 367 -5.83 32.50 -29.85
N VAL A 368 -5.23 31.52 -29.19
CA VAL A 368 -4.49 30.45 -29.88
C VAL A 368 -5.49 29.35 -30.22
N LEU A 369 -5.72 29.12 -31.52
CA LEU A 369 -6.30 27.86 -31.99
C LEU A 369 -5.25 26.77 -31.78
N GLU A 370 -5.53 25.77 -30.94
CA GLU A 370 -4.60 24.65 -30.70
C GLU A 370 -4.13 24.07 -32.04
N ALA A 371 -2.83 24.20 -32.33
CA ALA A 371 -2.19 23.45 -33.40
C ALA A 371 -2.20 21.97 -33.00
N ARG A 372 -2.93 21.15 -33.78
CA ARG A 372 -3.00 19.68 -33.75
C ARG A 372 -2.07 18.98 -32.74
N GLY A 373 -2.69 18.34 -31.75
CA GLY A 373 -2.15 17.11 -31.16
C GLY A 373 -1.64 17.19 -29.72
N ILE A 374 -2.34 17.86 -28.80
CA ILE A 374 -2.26 17.43 -27.40
C ILE A 374 -3.00 16.10 -27.31
N THR A 375 -2.26 15.03 -27.02
CA THR A 375 -2.82 13.70 -26.86
C THR A 375 -3.92 13.67 -25.78
N ASP A 376 -4.96 12.88 -26.04
CA ASP A 376 -6.12 12.55 -25.18
C ASP A 376 -5.83 12.44 -23.65
N PRO A 377 -4.65 11.96 -23.19
CA PRO A 377 -4.35 11.79 -21.77
C PRO A 377 -4.31 13.07 -20.92
N LEU A 378 -3.80 14.20 -21.43
CA LEU A 378 -3.71 15.45 -20.63
C LEU A 378 -5.05 16.14 -20.45
N ARG A 379 -6.00 15.90 -21.35
CA ARG A 379 -7.37 16.42 -21.22
C ARG A 379 -8.08 15.77 -20.04
N MET A 380 -7.76 14.51 -19.74
CA MET A 380 -8.29 13.75 -18.61
C MET A 380 -7.73 14.20 -17.26
N LEU A 381 -6.47 14.66 -17.21
CA LEU A 381 -5.93 15.28 -15.99
C LEU A 381 -6.62 16.63 -15.74
N PHE A 382 -6.98 16.91 -14.49
CA PHE A 382 -7.70 18.10 -14.04
C PHE A 382 -9.03 18.34 -14.78
N ALA A 383 -9.66 17.26 -15.26
CA ALA A 383 -10.95 17.33 -15.96
C ALA A 383 -12.12 17.61 -15.00
N GLN A 384 -12.06 17.08 -13.77
CA GLN A 384 -13.02 17.37 -12.71
C GLN A 384 -12.66 18.70 -12.03
N PRO A 385 -13.65 19.57 -11.74
CA PRO A 385 -13.41 20.75 -10.92
C PRO A 385 -13.12 20.35 -9.48
N PHE A 386 -12.35 21.19 -8.79
CA PHE A 386 -12.00 21.05 -7.39
C PHE A 386 -12.40 22.31 -6.61
N GLY A 387 -12.91 22.10 -5.41
CA GLY A 387 -13.43 23.12 -4.51
C GLY A 387 -14.15 22.47 -3.33
N PRO A 388 -15.04 23.21 -2.64
CA PRO A 388 -15.73 22.72 -1.45
C PRO A 388 -16.55 21.45 -1.69
N GLN A 389 -17.16 21.30 -2.88
CA GLN A 389 -17.98 20.12 -3.18
C GLN A 389 -17.12 18.88 -3.38
N ALA A 390 -16.06 18.95 -4.19
CA ALA A 390 -15.10 17.87 -4.39
C ALA A 390 -14.45 17.44 -3.07
N LEU A 391 -14.12 18.38 -2.19
CA LEU A 391 -13.58 18.08 -0.86
C LEU A 391 -14.61 17.36 0.03
N ALA A 392 -15.87 17.76 -0.02
CA ALA A 392 -16.95 17.08 0.70
C ALA A 392 -17.23 15.67 0.17
N ASP A 393 -17.15 15.48 -1.16
CA ASP A 393 -17.30 14.19 -1.81
C ASP A 393 -16.15 13.25 -1.44
N PHE A 394 -14.91 13.75 -1.41
CA PHE A 394 -13.72 13.02 -0.94
C PHE A 394 -13.89 12.55 0.52
N ARG A 395 -14.31 13.43 1.42
CA ARG A 395 -14.59 13.09 2.83
C ARG A 395 -15.66 12.00 2.95
N SER A 396 -16.72 12.10 2.14
CA SER A 396 -17.81 11.13 2.11
C SER A 396 -17.35 9.76 1.57
N ALA A 397 -16.54 9.75 0.52
CA ALA A 397 -15.97 8.54 -0.07
C ALA A 397 -15.00 7.85 0.90
N GLN A 398 -14.16 8.61 1.61
CA GLN A 398 -13.25 8.08 2.61
C GLN A 398 -13.99 7.44 3.81
N ALA A 399 -15.14 7.98 4.19
CA ALA A 399 -15.98 7.40 5.24
C ALA A 399 -16.70 6.11 4.80
N ALA A 400 -17.00 5.97 3.50
CA ALA A 400 -17.73 4.83 2.94
C ALA A 400 -16.82 3.67 2.50
N THR A 401 -15.56 3.94 2.19
CA THR A 401 -14.63 2.96 1.60
C THR A 401 -13.88 2.19 2.69
N PRO A 402 -13.70 0.85 2.55
CA PRO A 402 -12.83 0.10 3.44
C PRO A 402 -11.42 0.69 3.48
N THR A 403 -10.74 0.51 4.60
CA THR A 403 -9.40 1.06 4.83
C THR A 403 -8.44 0.67 3.68
N PRO A 404 -7.84 1.64 2.95
CA PRO A 404 -7.00 1.34 1.80
C PRO A 404 -5.80 0.48 2.21
N VAL A 405 -5.41 -0.41 1.30
CA VAL A 405 -4.32 -1.36 1.51
C VAL A 405 -3.14 -0.92 0.67
N TYR A 406 -2.01 -0.64 1.31
CA TYR A 406 -0.81 -0.19 0.61
C TYR A 406 0.27 -1.28 0.56
N GLY A 407 1.11 -1.19 -0.47
CA GLY A 407 2.32 -1.99 -0.58
C GLY A 407 2.13 -3.40 -1.12
N ILE A 408 1.05 -3.63 -1.85
CA ILE A 408 0.81 -4.83 -2.66
C ILE A 408 0.87 -4.42 -4.13
N SER A 409 1.84 -4.96 -4.86
CA SER A 409 1.94 -4.76 -6.30
C SER A 409 0.97 -5.65 -7.09
N ARG A 410 0.83 -5.40 -8.39
CA ARG A 410 0.10 -6.31 -9.28
C ARG A 410 0.78 -7.69 -9.38
N GLU A 411 2.11 -7.70 -9.41
CA GLU A 411 2.91 -8.93 -9.39
C GLU A 411 2.69 -9.74 -8.11
N ASP A 412 2.56 -9.07 -6.97
CA ASP A 412 2.17 -9.69 -5.70
C ASP A 412 0.79 -10.36 -5.80
N GLY A 413 -0.16 -9.70 -6.47
CA GLY A 413 -1.48 -10.27 -6.76
C GLY A 413 -1.41 -11.50 -7.67
N GLU A 414 -0.62 -11.45 -8.73
CA GLU A 414 -0.41 -12.60 -9.63
C GLU A 414 0.25 -13.77 -8.89
N ARG A 415 1.25 -13.48 -8.06
CA ARG A 415 1.95 -14.48 -7.25
C ARG A 415 1.02 -15.12 -6.22
N MET A 416 0.19 -14.34 -5.53
CA MET A 416 -0.84 -14.88 -4.64
C MET A 416 -1.77 -15.82 -5.42
N GLY A 417 -2.19 -15.42 -6.62
CA GLY A 417 -3.00 -16.27 -7.51
C GLY A 417 -2.33 -17.59 -7.88
N LEU A 418 -1.02 -17.58 -8.14
CA LEU A 418 -0.23 -18.79 -8.40
C LEU A 418 -0.15 -19.71 -7.18
N LEU A 419 0.12 -19.15 -5.99
CA LEU A 419 0.19 -19.91 -4.74
C LEU A 419 -1.16 -20.54 -4.40
N LEU A 420 -2.26 -19.80 -4.54
CA LEU A 420 -3.62 -20.31 -4.34
C LEU A 420 -3.97 -21.41 -5.37
N GLY A 421 -3.55 -21.24 -6.62
CA GLY A 421 -3.75 -22.28 -7.65
C GLY A 421 -2.96 -23.55 -7.38
N GLN A 422 -1.83 -23.48 -6.68
CA GLN A 422 -1.11 -24.67 -6.20
C GLN A 422 -1.84 -25.31 -5.01
N LEU A 423 -2.28 -24.50 -4.05
CA LEU A 423 -3.07 -24.92 -2.89
C LEU A 423 -4.33 -25.69 -3.29
N GLY A 424 -5.16 -25.09 -4.14
CA GLY A 424 -6.42 -25.68 -4.57
C GLY A 424 -6.21 -26.99 -5.34
N ARG A 425 -5.20 -27.06 -6.22
CA ARG A 425 -4.85 -28.32 -6.92
C ARG A 425 -4.36 -29.41 -5.95
N GLN A 426 -3.53 -29.07 -4.97
CA GLN A 426 -3.04 -30.03 -3.99
C GLN A 426 -4.19 -30.58 -3.12
N GLN A 427 -5.05 -29.71 -2.60
CA GLN A 427 -6.19 -30.14 -1.80
C GLN A 427 -7.22 -30.93 -2.62
N ARG A 428 -7.46 -30.55 -3.88
CA ARG A 428 -8.27 -31.30 -4.83
C ARG A 428 -7.74 -32.71 -5.05
N GLN A 429 -6.44 -32.85 -5.27
CA GLN A 429 -5.83 -34.16 -5.45
C GLN A 429 -5.94 -34.99 -4.17
N SER A 430 -5.67 -34.40 -3.00
CA SER A 430 -5.78 -35.08 -1.71
C SER A 430 -7.19 -35.61 -1.45
N ARG A 431 -8.24 -34.79 -1.65
CA ARG A 431 -9.63 -35.24 -1.49
C ARG A 431 -10.03 -36.31 -2.50
N HIS A 432 -9.50 -36.27 -3.73
CA HIS A 432 -9.78 -37.33 -4.71
C HIS A 432 -9.16 -38.66 -4.30
N VAL A 433 -7.92 -38.66 -3.81
CA VAL A 433 -7.25 -39.87 -3.31
C VAL A 433 -7.96 -40.39 -2.06
N GLU A 434 -8.27 -39.53 -1.10
CA GLU A 434 -8.98 -39.91 0.11
C GLU A 434 -10.39 -40.45 -0.19
N GLY A 435 -11.14 -39.77 -1.05
CA GLY A 435 -12.45 -40.21 -1.53
C GLY A 435 -12.37 -41.57 -2.20
N ALA A 436 -11.40 -41.79 -3.09
CA ALA A 436 -11.20 -43.07 -3.77
C ALA A 436 -10.84 -44.20 -2.80
N LEU A 437 -9.99 -43.94 -1.80
CA LEU A 437 -9.63 -44.90 -0.76
C LEU A 437 -10.85 -45.27 0.11
N ARG A 438 -11.65 -44.29 0.54
CA ARG A 438 -12.88 -44.51 1.31
C ARG A 438 -13.91 -45.31 0.52
N LEU A 439 -14.11 -45.00 -0.76
CA LEU A 439 -14.99 -45.78 -1.63
C LEU A 439 -14.52 -47.22 -1.78
N THR A 440 -13.23 -47.42 -2.01
CA THR A 440 -12.63 -48.76 -2.14
C THR A 440 -12.77 -49.56 -0.85
N GLY A 441 -12.48 -48.96 0.30
CA GLY A 441 -12.65 -49.58 1.62
C GLY A 441 -14.11 -49.91 1.92
N GLY A 442 -15.03 -49.00 1.60
CA GLY A 442 -16.48 -49.23 1.72
C GLY A 442 -16.94 -50.42 0.88
N ALA A 443 -16.55 -50.48 -0.39
CA ALA A 443 -16.87 -51.60 -1.28
C ALA A 443 -16.32 -52.95 -0.76
N ALA A 444 -15.08 -52.96 -0.24
CA ALA A 444 -14.49 -54.16 0.36
C ALA A 444 -15.28 -54.65 1.58
N LEU A 445 -15.72 -53.75 2.46
CA LEU A 445 -16.57 -54.11 3.61
C LEU A 445 -17.96 -54.56 3.20
N ALA A 446 -18.55 -53.98 2.14
CA ALA A 446 -19.81 -54.45 1.58
C ALA A 446 -19.70 -55.91 1.12
N LEU A 447 -18.63 -56.24 0.39
CA LEU A 447 -18.34 -57.60 -0.07
C LEU A 447 -18.14 -58.56 1.11
N ALA A 448 -17.36 -58.15 2.13
CA ALA A 448 -17.15 -58.94 3.34
C ALA A 448 -18.47 -59.21 4.08
N GLY A 449 -19.34 -58.20 4.22
CA GLY A 449 -20.67 -58.35 4.81
C GLY A 449 -21.57 -59.30 4.01
N GLY A 450 -21.57 -59.20 2.68
CA GLY A 450 -22.32 -60.10 1.79
C GLY A 450 -21.85 -61.56 1.87
N LEU A 451 -20.53 -61.78 1.93
CA LEU A 451 -19.95 -63.12 2.11
C LEU A 451 -20.29 -63.70 3.49
N ASN A 452 -20.25 -62.89 4.55
CA ASN A 452 -20.63 -63.30 5.91
C ASN A 452 -22.12 -63.68 6.00
N LEU A 453 -23.01 -62.89 5.38
CA LEU A 453 -24.42 -63.22 5.22
C LEU A 453 -24.63 -64.56 4.50
N ARG A 454 -23.92 -64.80 3.40
CA ARG A 454 -24.01 -66.03 2.62
C ARG A 454 -23.48 -67.26 3.38
N ALA A 455 -22.47 -67.08 4.22
CA ALA A 455 -21.89 -68.14 5.05
C ALA A 455 -22.69 -68.44 6.33
N GLY A 456 -23.80 -67.74 6.59
CA GLY A 456 -24.62 -67.93 7.78
C GLY A 456 -23.94 -67.45 9.08
N GLY A 457 -23.01 -66.50 8.99
CA GLY A 457 -22.29 -66.00 10.16
C GLY A 457 -23.11 -65.06 11.07
N TYR A 458 -22.47 -64.54 12.10
CA TYR A 458 -23.15 -63.81 13.19
C TYR A 458 -23.90 -62.57 12.70
N LYS A 459 -25.22 -62.51 12.98
CA LYS A 459 -26.08 -61.38 12.59
C LYS A 459 -25.55 -60.01 13.05
N ALA A 460 -24.95 -59.94 14.24
CA ALA A 460 -24.37 -58.71 14.76
C ALA A 460 -23.20 -58.20 13.92
N ALA A 461 -22.33 -59.10 13.43
CA ALA A 461 -21.20 -58.74 12.57
C ALA A 461 -21.65 -58.22 11.20
N ASN A 462 -22.74 -58.77 10.64
CA ASN A 462 -23.29 -58.31 9.36
C ASN A 462 -23.73 -56.84 9.40
N TRP A 463 -24.42 -56.44 10.47
CA TRP A 463 -24.85 -55.05 10.64
C TRP A 463 -23.65 -54.10 10.82
N SER A 464 -22.58 -54.55 11.48
CA SER A 464 -21.34 -53.76 11.60
C SER A 464 -20.66 -53.56 10.24
N TYR A 465 -20.51 -54.61 9.42
CA TYR A 465 -19.88 -54.50 8.09
C TYR A 465 -20.69 -53.63 7.13
N LEU A 466 -22.01 -53.82 7.07
CA LEU A 466 -22.88 -53.03 6.20
C LEU A 466 -22.99 -51.57 6.66
N GLY A 467 -23.08 -51.34 7.98
CA GLY A 467 -23.08 -49.99 8.54
C GLY A 467 -21.77 -49.24 8.26
N ALA A 468 -20.62 -49.87 8.50
CA ALA A 468 -19.30 -49.29 8.20
C ALA A 468 -19.10 -49.06 6.70
N SER A 469 -19.57 -49.98 5.85
CA SER A 469 -19.58 -49.81 4.40
C SER A 469 -20.38 -48.58 3.97
N ALA A 470 -21.62 -48.44 4.44
CA ALA A 470 -22.49 -47.32 4.07
C ALA A 470 -21.87 -45.98 4.47
N LEU A 471 -21.27 -45.91 5.66
CA LEU A 471 -20.55 -44.72 6.14
C LEU A 471 -19.35 -44.38 5.25
N LEU A 472 -18.50 -45.35 4.91
CA LEU A 472 -17.33 -45.12 4.07
C LEU A 472 -17.69 -44.75 2.64
N LEU A 473 -18.73 -45.38 2.07
CA LEU A 473 -19.22 -45.03 0.74
C LEU A 473 -19.78 -43.60 0.73
N GLY A 474 -20.59 -43.23 1.74
CA GLY A 474 -21.13 -41.88 1.88
C GLY A 474 -20.07 -40.81 2.11
N ALA A 475 -19.08 -41.08 2.97
CA ALA A 475 -17.95 -40.16 3.19
C ALA A 475 -17.03 -40.06 1.96
N GLY A 476 -16.86 -41.16 1.22
CA GLY A 476 -16.09 -41.17 -0.03
C GLY A 476 -16.75 -40.35 -1.13
N THR A 477 -18.06 -40.52 -1.35
CA THR A 477 -18.80 -39.69 -2.31
C THR A 477 -18.85 -38.23 -1.89
N TRP A 478 -19.07 -37.95 -0.60
CA TRP A 478 -19.04 -36.59 -0.07
C TRP A 478 -17.71 -35.90 -0.36
N SER A 479 -16.58 -36.55 -0.06
CA SER A 479 -15.22 -36.02 -0.29
C SER A 479 -14.93 -35.70 -1.76
N LEU A 480 -15.50 -36.48 -2.69
CA LEU A 480 -15.39 -36.23 -4.13
C LEU A 480 -16.26 -35.07 -4.62
N LEU A 481 -17.38 -34.80 -3.96
CA LEU A 481 -18.34 -33.76 -4.37
C LEU A 481 -18.14 -32.43 -3.65
N SER A 482 -17.59 -32.42 -2.44
CA SER A 482 -17.33 -31.20 -1.66
C SER A 482 -16.11 -30.45 -2.18
N SER A 483 -16.19 -29.12 -2.21
CA SER A 483 -15.03 -28.24 -2.32
C SER A 483 -14.25 -28.22 -0.99
N THR A 484 -12.93 -28.04 -1.07
CA THR A 484 -12.10 -27.76 0.10
C THR A 484 -11.98 -26.26 0.30
N GLU A 485 -11.63 -25.82 1.52
CA GLU A 485 -11.48 -24.40 1.84
C GLU A 485 -10.47 -23.70 0.91
N GLY A 486 -9.38 -24.36 0.50
CA GLY A 486 -8.42 -23.79 -0.44
C GLY A 486 -8.95 -23.64 -1.87
N GLU A 487 -9.81 -24.56 -2.33
CA GLU A 487 -10.49 -24.42 -3.64
C GLU A 487 -11.48 -23.26 -3.62
N GLU A 488 -12.17 -23.05 -2.49
CA GLU A 488 -13.11 -21.93 -2.30
C GLU A 488 -12.38 -20.59 -2.28
N VAL A 489 -11.27 -20.49 -1.54
CA VAL A 489 -10.45 -19.27 -1.49
C VAL A 489 -9.84 -18.95 -2.85
N GLU A 490 -9.35 -19.94 -3.59
CA GLU A 490 -8.86 -19.75 -4.97
C GLU A 490 -9.97 -19.22 -5.89
N ALA A 491 -11.17 -19.81 -5.81
CA ALA A 491 -12.31 -19.42 -6.64
C ALA A 491 -12.87 -18.04 -6.26
N GLU A 492 -12.87 -17.68 -4.98
CA GLU A 492 -13.22 -16.35 -4.50
C GLU A 492 -12.21 -15.31 -4.99
N TYR A 493 -10.91 -15.58 -4.83
CA TYR A 493 -9.83 -14.70 -5.27
C TYR A 493 -9.91 -14.41 -6.78
N ARG A 494 -10.09 -15.44 -7.61
CA ARG A 494 -10.25 -15.26 -9.06
C ARG A 494 -11.50 -14.46 -9.43
N ARG A 495 -12.61 -14.67 -8.71
CA ARG A 495 -13.84 -13.89 -8.95
C ARG A 495 -13.65 -12.42 -8.61
N ALA A 496 -12.99 -12.12 -7.49
CA ALA A 496 -12.72 -10.75 -7.06
C ALA A 496 -11.78 -10.00 -8.04
N LEU A 497 -10.81 -10.69 -8.64
CA LEU A 497 -9.97 -10.09 -9.70
C LEU A 497 -10.76 -9.78 -10.98
N LEU A 498 -11.89 -10.45 -11.23
CA LEU A 498 -12.73 -10.19 -12.41
C LEU A 498 -13.71 -9.03 -12.20
N THR A 499 -14.01 -8.64 -10.96
CA THR A 499 -15.00 -7.61 -10.62
C THR A 499 -14.43 -6.19 -10.55
N GLN A 500 -13.18 -5.97 -10.98
CA GLN A 500 -12.47 -4.68 -10.87
C GLN A 500 -12.38 -4.14 -9.43
N GLU A 501 -12.46 -5.00 -8.41
CA GLU A 501 -12.09 -4.61 -7.04
C GLU A 501 -10.60 -4.24 -6.98
N ASP A 502 -10.23 -3.34 -6.06
CA ASP A 502 -8.84 -3.00 -5.78
C ASP A 502 -8.03 -4.27 -5.44
N HIS A 503 -7.01 -4.56 -6.24
CA HIS A 503 -6.23 -5.81 -6.13
C HIS A 503 -5.56 -5.92 -4.77
N ALA A 504 -5.09 -4.79 -4.20
CA ALA A 504 -4.42 -4.77 -2.92
C ALA A 504 -5.38 -5.21 -1.80
N SER A 505 -6.60 -4.69 -1.83
CA SER A 505 -7.68 -5.07 -0.92
C SER A 505 -8.07 -6.55 -1.04
N VAL A 506 -8.13 -7.09 -2.26
CA VAL A 506 -8.42 -8.51 -2.50
C VAL A 506 -7.32 -9.40 -1.90
N VAL A 507 -6.04 -9.11 -2.18
CA VAL A 507 -4.91 -9.86 -1.62
C VAL A 507 -4.90 -9.81 -0.09
N ALA A 508 -5.16 -8.64 0.50
CA ALA A 508 -5.20 -8.47 1.94
C ALA A 508 -6.29 -9.33 2.61
N ARG A 509 -7.50 -9.34 2.05
CA ARG A 509 -8.63 -10.15 2.52
C ARG A 509 -8.32 -11.64 2.41
N THR A 510 -7.69 -12.05 1.31
CA THR A 510 -7.29 -13.45 1.09
C THR A 510 -6.19 -13.89 2.05
N GLU A 511 -5.19 -13.06 2.35
CA GLU A 511 -4.19 -13.37 3.37
C GLU A 511 -4.85 -13.60 4.74
N GLU A 512 -5.80 -12.75 5.13
CA GLU A 512 -6.54 -12.90 6.40
C GLU A 512 -7.37 -14.18 6.41
N ARG A 513 -8.04 -14.49 5.30
CA ARG A 513 -8.78 -15.75 5.16
C ARG A 513 -7.86 -16.96 5.28
N LEU A 514 -6.71 -16.97 4.61
CA LEU A 514 -5.72 -18.05 4.73
C LEU A 514 -5.22 -18.22 6.17
N ARG A 515 -5.03 -17.14 6.94
CA ARG A 515 -4.66 -17.21 8.36
C ARG A 515 -5.75 -17.88 9.20
N SER A 516 -7.01 -17.51 8.97
CA SER A 516 -8.15 -18.12 9.66
C SER A 516 -8.25 -19.63 9.39
N ILE A 517 -7.99 -20.05 8.14
CA ILE A 517 -7.92 -21.45 7.73
C ILE A 517 -6.75 -22.15 8.42
N ALA A 518 -5.54 -21.58 8.37
CA ALA A 518 -4.35 -22.15 9.02
C ALA A 518 -4.58 -22.43 10.51
N VAL A 519 -5.17 -21.49 11.25
CA VAL A 519 -5.51 -21.66 12.67
C VAL A 519 -6.53 -22.79 12.88
N THR A 520 -7.51 -22.90 11.99
CA THR A 520 -8.54 -23.96 12.07
C THR A 520 -7.92 -25.33 11.76
N GLU A 521 -7.09 -25.43 10.73
CA GLU A 521 -6.34 -26.63 10.37
C GLU A 521 -5.38 -27.05 11.48
N GLU A 522 -4.73 -26.11 12.17
CA GLU A 522 -3.87 -26.41 13.33
C GLU A 522 -4.66 -27.05 14.48
N ARG A 523 -5.83 -26.50 14.80
CA ARG A 523 -6.74 -27.08 15.82
C ARG A 523 -7.23 -28.47 15.41
N ASN A 524 -7.57 -28.67 14.14
CA ASN A 524 -7.99 -29.97 13.61
C ASN A 524 -6.86 -31.00 13.66
N ARG A 525 -5.62 -30.61 13.31
CA ARG A 525 -4.45 -31.50 13.46
C ARG A 525 -4.23 -31.89 14.92
N PHE A 526 -4.39 -30.95 15.86
CA PHE A 526 -4.28 -31.28 17.28
C PHE A 526 -5.36 -32.29 17.73
N ALA A 527 -6.61 -32.09 17.30
CA ALA A 527 -7.68 -33.05 17.55
C ALA A 527 -7.38 -34.42 16.92
N LEU A 528 -6.87 -34.45 15.69
CA LEU A 528 -6.48 -35.67 14.99
C LEU A 528 -5.37 -36.44 15.72
N LYS A 529 -4.40 -35.74 16.34
CA LYS A 529 -3.38 -36.36 17.20
C LYS A 529 -4.02 -37.07 18.40
N LEU A 530 -4.98 -36.42 19.07
CA LEU A 530 -5.70 -37.02 20.20
C LEU A 530 -6.52 -38.24 19.76
N THR A 531 -7.23 -38.13 18.63
CA THR A 531 -7.99 -39.24 18.05
C THR A 531 -7.07 -40.40 17.67
N GLY A 532 -5.96 -40.12 16.98
CA GLY A 532 -4.97 -41.14 16.60
C GLY A 532 -4.38 -41.86 17.81
N ALA A 533 -4.00 -41.12 18.85
CA ALA A 533 -3.50 -41.68 20.10
C ALA A 533 -4.55 -42.56 20.81
N PHE A 534 -5.81 -42.10 20.87
CA PHE A 534 -6.91 -42.86 21.46
C PHE A 534 -7.22 -44.15 20.68
N VAL A 535 -7.30 -44.08 19.35
CA VAL A 535 -7.54 -45.23 18.47
C VAL A 535 -6.39 -46.24 18.61
N PHE A 536 -5.14 -45.77 18.65
CA PHE A 536 -3.97 -46.61 18.89
C PHE A 536 -4.04 -47.32 20.24
N ALA A 537 -4.27 -46.57 21.32
CA ALA A 537 -4.36 -47.13 22.68
C ALA A 537 -5.50 -48.15 22.81
N THR A 538 -6.64 -47.88 22.18
CA THR A 538 -7.77 -48.80 22.11
C THR A 538 -7.40 -50.10 21.38
N GLY A 539 -6.69 -50.00 20.24
CA GLY A 539 -6.19 -51.16 19.51
C GLY A 539 -5.21 -52.01 20.33
N ALA A 540 -4.31 -51.37 21.08
CA ALA A 540 -3.39 -52.05 21.99
C ALA A 540 -4.16 -52.80 23.11
N ALA A 541 -5.11 -52.12 23.77
CA ALA A 541 -5.94 -52.73 24.82
C ALA A 541 -6.79 -53.90 24.29
N LEU A 542 -7.40 -53.77 23.11
CA LEU A 542 -8.13 -54.84 22.44
C LEU A 542 -7.24 -56.05 22.13
N THR A 543 -6.01 -55.81 21.69
CA THR A 543 -5.05 -56.90 21.40
C THR A 543 -4.76 -57.72 22.66
N VAL A 544 -4.47 -57.05 23.78
CA VAL A 544 -4.23 -57.71 25.08
C VAL A 544 -5.48 -58.43 25.57
N TRP A 545 -6.65 -57.78 25.52
CA TRP A 545 -7.91 -58.36 25.98
C TRP A 545 -8.30 -59.62 25.19
N MET A 546 -8.11 -59.61 23.87
CA MET A 546 -8.40 -60.77 23.01
C MET A 546 -7.44 -61.93 23.19
N GLU A 547 -6.22 -61.67 23.69
CA GLU A 547 -5.25 -62.72 24.02
C GLU A 547 -5.60 -63.42 25.34
N ASP A 548 -6.16 -62.68 26.29
CA ASP A 548 -6.56 -63.16 27.62
C ASP A 548 -7.97 -63.81 27.63
N ALA A 549 -8.86 -63.40 26.73
CA ALA A 549 -10.21 -63.94 26.62
C ALA A 549 -10.22 -65.33 25.95
N LYS A 550 -10.57 -66.39 26.69
CA LYS A 550 -10.83 -67.74 26.13
C LYS A 550 -12.12 -67.70 25.27
N PRO A 551 -12.07 -67.97 23.95
CA PRO A 551 -13.22 -67.69 23.08
C PRO A 551 -14.28 -68.81 23.09
N PRO A 552 -15.58 -68.49 22.91
CA PRO A 552 -16.65 -69.47 22.64
C PRO A 552 -16.84 -69.73 21.13
N LEU A 553 -15.79 -69.65 20.29
CA LEU A 553 -15.94 -69.66 18.82
C LEU A 553 -15.33 -70.92 18.15
N PRO A 554 -16.02 -71.50 17.14
CA PRO A 554 -15.53 -72.67 16.40
C PRO A 554 -14.26 -72.39 15.60
N GLU A 555 -13.52 -73.46 15.32
CA GLU A 555 -12.06 -73.47 15.42
C GLU A 555 -11.26 -72.79 14.29
N ASN A 556 -11.84 -72.54 13.11
CA ASN A 556 -11.01 -72.37 11.91
C ASN A 556 -11.10 -71.01 11.17
N TYR A 557 -12.01 -70.08 11.51
CA TYR A 557 -12.09 -68.79 10.78
C TYR A 557 -12.27 -67.55 11.67
N GLY A 558 -13.07 -67.64 12.74
CA GLY A 558 -13.32 -66.49 13.64
C GLY A 558 -12.11 -66.06 14.47
N ARG A 559 -11.19 -66.99 14.78
CA ARG A 559 -9.99 -66.72 15.59
C ARG A 559 -8.96 -65.84 14.85
N ALA A 560 -8.77 -66.07 13.55
CA ALA A 560 -7.81 -65.30 12.76
C ALA A 560 -8.29 -63.86 12.52
N LEU A 561 -9.56 -63.69 12.16
CA LEU A 561 -10.18 -62.37 11.94
C LEU A 561 -10.25 -61.52 13.20
N ASN A 562 -10.57 -62.10 14.37
CA ASN A 562 -10.60 -61.35 15.63
C ASN A 562 -9.20 -60.91 16.07
N ARG A 563 -8.17 -61.75 15.91
CA ARG A 563 -6.77 -61.39 16.26
C ARG A 563 -6.21 -60.24 15.42
N LEU A 564 -6.79 -59.96 14.26
CA LEU A 564 -6.39 -58.85 13.40
C LEU A 564 -7.06 -57.52 13.76
N ALA A 565 -8.10 -57.52 14.61
CA ALA A 565 -8.84 -56.31 14.96
C ALA A 565 -7.98 -55.31 15.74
N GLY A 566 -7.33 -55.75 16.84
CA GLY A 566 -6.44 -54.89 17.63
C GLY A 566 -5.29 -54.28 16.81
N PRO A 567 -4.53 -55.08 16.04
CA PRO A 567 -3.53 -54.59 15.09
C PRO A 567 -4.08 -53.62 14.05
N ALA A 568 -5.27 -53.85 13.50
CA ALA A 568 -5.88 -52.93 12.54
C ALA A 568 -6.19 -51.55 13.15
N PHE A 569 -6.68 -51.50 14.40
CA PHE A 569 -6.87 -50.23 15.11
C PHE A 569 -5.54 -49.52 15.41
N MET A 570 -4.48 -50.27 15.77
CA MET A 570 -3.14 -49.68 15.96
C MET A 570 -2.58 -49.11 14.65
N ILE A 571 -2.74 -49.80 13.52
CA ILE A 571 -2.33 -49.29 12.19
C ILE A 571 -3.12 -48.02 11.84
N ALA A 572 -4.45 -48.02 12.05
CA ALA A 572 -5.29 -46.85 11.80
C ALA A 572 -4.89 -45.65 12.69
N GLY A 573 -4.69 -45.88 13.99
CA GLY A 573 -4.23 -44.87 14.94
C GLY A 573 -2.86 -44.30 14.58
N THR A 574 -1.93 -45.17 14.15
CA THR A 574 -0.61 -44.76 13.65
C THR A 574 -0.73 -43.93 12.38
N GLY A 575 -1.65 -44.29 11.47
CA GLY A 575 -1.95 -43.52 10.27
C GLY A 575 -2.41 -42.10 10.59
N PHE A 576 -3.36 -41.93 11.53
CA PHE A 576 -3.81 -40.61 11.98
C PHE A 576 -2.69 -39.79 12.64
N LEU A 577 -1.81 -40.43 13.40
CA LEU A 577 -0.66 -39.77 14.00
C LEU A 577 0.35 -39.32 12.93
N LEU A 578 0.72 -40.21 12.01
CA LEU A 578 1.64 -39.89 10.91
C LEU A 578 1.08 -38.76 10.06
N ASP A 579 -0.21 -38.77 9.75
CA ASP A 579 -0.87 -37.69 9.03
C ASP A 579 -0.76 -36.35 9.77
N ALA A 580 -1.08 -36.35 11.07
CA ALA A 580 -1.03 -35.15 11.89
C ALA A 580 0.39 -34.63 12.21
N PHE A 581 1.44 -35.46 12.07
CA PHE A 581 2.84 -35.07 12.29
C PHE A 581 3.58 -34.71 11.00
N LEU A 582 3.28 -35.38 9.88
CA LEU A 582 3.99 -35.21 8.61
C LEU A 582 3.32 -34.18 7.69
N GLN A 583 1.99 -34.04 7.73
CA GLN A 583 1.31 -33.03 6.92
C GLN A 583 1.32 -31.67 7.64
N ARG A 584 2.19 -30.75 7.19
CA ARG A 584 2.02 -29.32 7.48
C ARG A 584 0.75 -28.82 6.81
N SER A 585 0.08 -27.83 7.42
CA SER A 585 -1.09 -27.21 6.80
C SER A 585 -0.71 -26.63 5.43
N PRO A 586 -1.46 -26.98 4.38
CA PRO A 586 -1.26 -26.36 3.07
C PRO A 586 -1.39 -24.84 3.12
N ALA A 587 -2.31 -24.30 3.93
CA ALA A 587 -2.47 -22.86 4.13
C ALA A 587 -1.27 -22.22 4.84
N GLU A 588 -0.70 -22.87 5.86
CA GLU A 588 0.54 -22.42 6.52
C GLU A 588 1.71 -22.36 5.54
N HIS A 589 1.86 -23.39 4.69
CA HIS A 589 2.92 -23.44 3.68
C HIS A 589 2.78 -22.30 2.67
N VAL A 590 1.57 -22.04 2.20
CA VAL A 590 1.28 -20.90 1.32
C VAL A 590 1.57 -19.59 2.03
N LEU A 591 1.21 -19.41 3.30
CA LEU A 591 1.50 -18.20 4.06
C LEU A 591 3.01 -18.01 4.30
N GLU A 592 3.78 -19.09 4.44
CA GLU A 592 5.24 -19.04 4.60
C GLU A 592 5.94 -18.71 3.26
N ALA A 593 5.50 -19.34 2.16
CA ALA A 593 5.95 -19.03 0.81
C ALA A 593 5.57 -17.60 0.40
N TRP A 594 4.34 -17.19 0.75
CA TRP A 594 3.87 -15.82 0.63
C TRP A 594 4.79 -14.88 1.39
N ARG A 595 5.05 -15.09 2.69
CA ARG A 595 5.90 -14.19 3.48
C ARG A 595 7.34 -14.08 3.00
N SER A 596 7.95 -15.16 2.50
CA SER A 596 9.40 -15.25 2.26
C SER A 596 9.90 -14.78 0.88
N ASP A 597 9.03 -14.27 -0.01
CA ASP A 597 9.37 -13.95 -1.43
C ASP A 597 10.03 -15.10 -2.20
N ARG A 598 9.92 -16.33 -1.71
CA ARG A 598 10.50 -17.49 -2.38
C ARG A 598 9.63 -17.90 -3.56
N ALA A 599 10.28 -18.18 -4.70
CA ALA A 599 9.64 -18.86 -5.80
C ALA A 599 9.02 -20.19 -5.30
N PRO A 600 7.84 -20.59 -5.80
CA PRO A 600 7.17 -21.78 -5.31
C PRO A 600 8.05 -23.01 -5.50
N ARG A 601 8.39 -23.72 -4.42
CA ARG A 601 8.95 -25.07 -4.52
C ARG A 601 7.80 -26.05 -4.61
N GLU A 602 7.87 -26.98 -5.57
CA GLU A 602 6.86 -28.04 -5.68
C GLU A 602 6.88 -28.90 -4.40
N VAL A 603 5.74 -28.98 -3.73
CA VAL A 603 5.55 -29.88 -2.59
C VAL A 603 5.58 -31.34 -3.09
N PRO A 604 6.17 -32.29 -2.33
CA PRO A 604 6.21 -33.69 -2.74
C PRO A 604 4.82 -34.25 -3.02
N ARG A 605 4.63 -34.84 -4.21
CA ARG A 605 3.41 -35.51 -4.62
C ARG A 605 3.41 -36.93 -4.06
N MET A 606 2.34 -37.33 -3.40
CA MET A 606 2.08 -38.73 -3.07
C MET A 606 1.14 -39.34 -4.11
N SER A 607 1.49 -40.51 -4.63
CA SER A 607 0.64 -41.31 -5.51
C SER A 607 0.39 -42.67 -4.88
N ILE A 608 -0.82 -43.20 -5.07
CA ILE A 608 -1.18 -44.55 -4.67
C ILE A 608 -1.66 -45.28 -5.92
N SER A 609 -1.02 -46.40 -6.24
CA SER A 609 -1.43 -47.29 -7.33
C SER A 609 -1.69 -48.68 -6.79
N LEU A 610 -2.80 -49.28 -7.24
CA LEU A 610 -3.15 -50.67 -6.93
C LEU A 610 -2.33 -51.59 -7.84
N LEU A 611 -1.70 -52.60 -7.23
CA LEU A 611 -0.90 -53.57 -7.96
C LEU A 611 -1.81 -54.69 -8.52
N PRO A 612 -1.56 -55.17 -9.75
CA PRO A 612 -2.40 -56.18 -10.41
C PRO A 612 -2.56 -57.50 -9.63
N GLU A 613 -1.56 -57.87 -8.82
CA GLU A 613 -1.53 -59.13 -8.06
C GLU A 613 -2.04 -59.00 -6.62
N GLY A 614 -2.59 -57.83 -6.27
CA GLY A 614 -3.02 -57.51 -4.91
C GLY A 614 -1.93 -56.78 -4.11
N GLY A 615 -2.34 -55.73 -3.39
CA GLY A 615 -1.46 -54.79 -2.70
C GLY A 615 -1.59 -53.36 -3.24
N ALA A 616 -1.05 -52.39 -2.49
CA ALA A 616 -1.01 -50.99 -2.88
C ALA A 616 0.44 -50.48 -2.81
N MET A 617 0.88 -49.77 -3.84
CA MET A 617 2.15 -49.06 -3.85
C MET A 617 1.90 -47.59 -3.52
N MET A 618 2.65 -47.06 -2.55
CA MET A 618 2.67 -45.64 -2.21
C MET A 618 3.99 -45.04 -2.72
N GLY A 619 3.91 -44.13 -3.69
CA GLY A 619 5.05 -43.40 -4.23
C GLY A 619 5.06 -41.97 -3.71
N MET A 620 6.25 -41.44 -3.39
CA MET A 620 6.45 -40.02 -3.09
C MET A 620 7.45 -39.44 -4.08
N SER A 621 7.05 -38.40 -4.83
CA SER A 621 7.88 -37.73 -5.83
C SER A 621 7.93 -36.23 -5.58
N GLY A 622 9.11 -35.64 -5.43
CA GLY A 622 9.30 -34.19 -5.26
C GLY A 622 10.78 -33.81 -5.35
N GLN A 623 11.07 -32.51 -5.42
CA GLN A 623 12.42 -32.00 -5.17
C GLN A 623 12.61 -31.90 -3.65
N PHE A 624 13.55 -32.69 -3.11
CA PHE A 624 13.88 -32.73 -1.68
C PHE A 624 15.01 -31.77 -1.34
#